data_AF-A0A661DPQ9-F1
#
_entry.id   AF-A0A661DPQ9-F1
#
_cell.length_a   1.000
_cell.length_b   1.000
_cell.length_c   1.000
_cell.angle_alpha   90.00
_cell.angle_beta   90.00
_cell.angle_gamma   90.00
#
_symmetry.space_group_name_H-M   'P 1'
#
loop_
_entity.id
_entity.type
_entity.pdbx_description
1 polymer ?
#
loop_
_entity_poly.entity_id
_entity_poly.type
_entity_poly.pdbx_seq_one_letter_code
_entity_poly.pdbx_strand_id
1 'polypeptide(L)'
;LWNEIRKIIYLLLWMVPLFILSWIPVINIIAPVLWVAFSSWMLAIDYHDYPMGNHLLKFPQQRALLRQKRSLALGFGLATLGATMIPLVNFLVIPAAVAGATALYLENLKD
;
A
#
# COMPACT_ATOMS: atom_id res chain seq x y z
N LEU A 1 18.24 -0.68 2.17
CA LEU A 1 18.55 0.26 1.06
C LEU A 1 18.02 -0.20 -0.30
N TRP A 2 18.47 -1.34 -0.83
CA TRP A 2 18.06 -1.82 -2.17
C TRP A 2 16.56 -2.13 -2.33
N ASN A 3 15.89 -2.63 -1.28
CA ASN A 3 14.43 -2.82 -1.31
C ASN A 3 13.67 -1.48 -1.33
N GLU A 4 14.10 -0.51 -0.53
CA GLU A 4 13.53 0.85 -0.51
C GLU A 4 13.64 1.54 -1.87
N ILE A 5 14.80 1.45 -2.54
CA ILE A 5 14.98 2.00 -3.89
C ILE A 5 14.00 1.37 -4.89
N ARG A 6 13.77 0.05 -4.79
CA ARG A 6 12.80 -0.64 -5.67
C ARG A 6 11.36 -0.21 -5.39
N LYS A 7 10.99 0.05 -4.14
CA LYS A 7 9.68 0.63 -3.78
C LYS A 7 9.51 2.01 -4.38
N ILE A 8 10.53 2.88 -4.24
CA ILE A 8 10.51 4.25 -4.80
C ILE A 8 10.37 4.22 -6.32
N ILE A 9 11.15 3.39 -7.01
CA ILE A 9 11.05 3.24 -8.47
C ILE A 9 9.66 2.73 -8.86
N TYR A 10 9.13 1.73 -8.14
CA TYR A 10 7.78 1.21 -8.38
C TYR A 10 6.72 2.29 -8.17
N LEU A 11 6.83 3.09 -7.11
CA LEU A 11 5.95 4.22 -6.85
C LEU A 11 5.98 5.22 -8.00
N LEU A 12 7.17 5.69 -8.39
CA LEU A 12 7.34 6.65 -9.48
C LEU A 12 6.80 6.12 -10.81
N LEU A 13 7.04 4.84 -11.11
CA LEU A 13 6.57 4.19 -12.34
C LEU A 13 5.05 4.21 -12.48
N TRP A 14 4.31 4.07 -11.38
CA TRP A 14 2.85 4.12 -11.39
C TRP A 14 2.29 5.54 -11.21
N MET A 15 2.98 6.35 -10.42
CA MET A 15 2.59 7.73 -10.14
C MET A 15 2.64 8.60 -11.40
N VAL A 16 3.64 8.43 -12.26
CA VAL A 16 3.80 9.25 -13.49
C VAL A 16 2.64 9.04 -14.48
N PRO A 17 2.27 7.80 -14.87
CA PRO A 17 1.09 7.56 -15.71
C PRO A 17 -0.21 8.05 -15.07
N LEU A 18 -0.44 7.82 -13.76
CA LEU A 18 -1.63 8.29 -13.05
C LEU A 18 -1.71 9.82 -13.04
N PHE A 19 -0.58 10.47 -12.86
CA PHE A 19 -0.49 11.92 -12.93
C PHE A 19 -0.88 12.41 -14.32
N ILE A 20 -0.24 11.90 -15.39
CA ILE A 20 -0.55 12.27 -16.77
C ILE A 20 -2.04 12.02 -17.10
N LEU A 21 -2.58 10.88 -16.67
CA LEU A 21 -3.99 10.51 -16.85
C LEU A 21 -4.95 11.54 -16.23
N SER A 22 -4.54 12.17 -15.12
CA SER A 22 -5.34 13.18 -14.42
C SER A 22 -5.49 14.48 -15.20
N TRP A 23 -4.65 14.74 -16.21
CA TRP A 23 -4.72 15.92 -17.08
C TRP A 23 -5.59 15.70 -18.32
N ILE A 24 -5.99 14.46 -18.63
CA ILE A 24 -6.80 14.16 -19.80
C ILE A 24 -8.29 14.43 -19.46
N PRO A 25 -8.96 15.37 -20.14
CA PRO A 25 -10.37 15.64 -19.93
C PRO A 25 -11.21 14.37 -20.12
N VAL A 26 -12.33 14.22 -19.41
CA VAL A 26 -13.21 13.03 -19.39
C VAL A 26 -12.64 11.85 -18.61
N ILE A 27 -11.37 11.52 -18.80
CA ILE A 27 -10.71 10.43 -18.05
C ILE A 27 -10.36 10.86 -16.62
N ASN A 28 -10.17 12.16 -16.38
CA ASN A 28 -9.92 12.71 -15.06
C ASN A 28 -11.03 12.39 -14.02
N ILE A 29 -12.25 12.04 -14.45
CA ILE A 29 -13.36 11.66 -13.55
C ILE A 29 -13.02 10.37 -12.77
N ILE A 30 -12.32 9.42 -13.40
CA ILE A 30 -11.91 8.17 -12.74
C ILE A 30 -10.57 8.32 -12.00
N ALA A 31 -9.81 9.39 -12.26
CA ALA A 31 -8.48 9.56 -11.69
C ALA A 31 -8.47 9.57 -10.15
N PRO A 32 -9.38 10.26 -9.42
CA PRO A 32 -9.41 10.21 -7.96
C PRO A 32 -9.56 8.79 -7.40
N VAL A 33 -10.40 7.96 -8.03
CA VAL A 33 -10.61 6.57 -7.62
C VAL A 33 -9.34 5.75 -7.83
N LEU A 34 -8.66 5.94 -8.95
CA LEU A 34 -7.38 5.28 -9.24
C LEU A 34 -6.28 5.73 -8.26
N TRP A 35 -6.24 7.03 -7.91
CA TRP A 35 -5.33 7.56 -6.90
C TRP A 35 -5.57 6.92 -5.54
N VAL A 36 -6.82 6.86 -5.08
CA VAL A 36 -7.16 6.21 -3.80
C VAL A 36 -6.77 4.73 -3.82
N ALA A 37 -7.09 4.01 -4.89
CA ALA A 37 -6.72 2.59 -5.03
C ALA A 37 -5.20 2.39 -5.02
N PHE A 38 -4.45 3.26 -5.71
CA PHE A 38 -3.00 3.22 -5.75
C PHE A 38 -2.37 3.57 -4.40
N SER A 39 -2.81 4.66 -3.74
CA SER A 39 -2.35 5.06 -2.42
C SER A 39 -2.61 3.97 -1.38
N SER A 40 -3.81 3.39 -1.41
CA SER A 40 -4.18 2.25 -0.58
C SER A 40 -3.23 1.06 -0.81
N TRP A 41 -2.99 0.69 -2.06
CA TRP A 41 -2.06 -0.40 -2.39
C TRP A 41 -0.63 -0.12 -1.90
N MET A 42 -0.15 1.11 -2.05
CA MET A 42 1.18 1.50 -1.60
C MET A 42 1.31 1.43 -0.08
N LEU A 43 0.32 1.95 0.66
CA LEU A 43 0.29 1.85 2.13
C LEU A 43 0.26 0.39 2.60
N ALA A 44 -0.50 -0.47 1.92
CA ALA A 44 -0.52 -1.88 2.24
C ALA A 44 0.86 -2.52 2.09
N ILE A 45 1.58 -2.22 1.00
CA ILE A 45 2.96 -2.69 0.78
C ILE A 45 3.90 -2.16 1.87
N ASP A 46 3.86 -0.86 2.18
CA ASP A 46 4.79 -0.25 3.14
C ASP A 46 4.61 -0.81 4.55
N TYR A 47 3.36 -0.93 5.04
CA TYR A 47 3.12 -1.46 6.39
C TYR A 47 3.32 -2.97 6.49
N HIS A 48 3.07 -3.74 5.43
CA HIS A 48 3.36 -5.18 5.43
C HIS A 48 4.84 -5.50 5.22
N ASP A 49 5.64 -4.55 4.74
CA ASP A 49 7.09 -4.74 4.63
C ASP A 49 7.75 -4.98 5.99
N TYR A 50 7.22 -4.43 7.09
CA TYR A 50 7.73 -4.68 8.44
C TYR A 50 7.63 -6.17 8.84
N PRO A 51 6.44 -6.80 8.92
CA PRO A 51 6.34 -8.22 9.27
C PRO A 51 6.95 -9.14 8.22
N MET A 52 6.82 -8.84 6.93
CA MET A 52 7.37 -9.68 5.86
C MET A 52 8.90 -9.56 5.73
N GLY A 53 9.45 -8.38 6.01
CA GLY A 53 10.89 -8.13 6.06
C GLY A 53 11.57 -8.90 7.20
N ASN A 54 10.88 -9.07 8.33
CA ASN A 54 11.33 -9.95 9.42
C ASN A 54 11.48 -11.41 8.98
N HIS A 55 10.72 -11.84 7.96
CA HIS A 55 10.81 -13.17 7.35
C HIS A 55 11.74 -13.20 6.12
N LEU A 56 12.58 -12.16 5.93
CA LEU A 56 13.55 -12.02 4.84
C LEU A 56 12.93 -12.05 3.44
N LEU A 57 11.63 -11.76 3.32
CA LEU A 57 10.97 -11.65 2.02
C LEU A 57 11.47 -10.41 1.27
N LYS A 58 11.88 -10.59 0.02
CA LYS A 58 12.28 -9.50 -0.87
C LYS A 58 11.04 -8.79 -1.40
N PHE A 59 11.17 -7.50 -1.76
CA PHE A 59 10.09 -6.70 -2.35
C PHE A 59 9.26 -7.40 -3.46
N PRO A 60 9.87 -8.12 -4.43
CA PRO A 60 9.08 -8.85 -5.44
C PRO A 60 8.21 -9.96 -4.85
N GLN A 61 8.67 -10.64 -3.79
CA GLN A 61 7.95 -11.72 -3.10
C GLN A 61 6.81 -11.15 -2.25
N GLN A 62 7.07 -10.08 -1.50
CA GLN A 62 6.05 -9.37 -0.72
C GLN A 62 4.91 -8.88 -1.62
N ARG A 63 5.27 -8.24 -2.74
CA ARG A 63 4.30 -7.78 -3.74
C ARG A 63 3.52 -8.94 -4.35
N ALA A 64 4.18 -10.07 -4.65
CA ALA A 64 3.51 -11.25 -5.19
C ALA A 64 2.49 -11.82 -4.20
N LEU A 65 2.85 -11.91 -2.92
CA LEU A 65 1.98 -12.39 -1.85
C LEU A 65 0.75 -11.49 -1.66
N LEU A 66 0.95 -10.18 -1.51
CA LEU A 66 -0.15 -9.21 -1.43
C LEU A 66 -1.02 -9.21 -2.69
N ARG A 67 -0.43 -9.51 -3.86
CA ARG A 67 -1.15 -9.59 -5.13
C ARG A 67 -2.03 -10.85 -5.26
N GLN A 68 -1.79 -11.89 -4.46
CA GLN A 68 -2.70 -13.04 -4.36
C GLN A 68 -3.95 -12.69 -3.56
N LYS A 69 -3.83 -11.81 -2.56
CA LYS A 69 -4.93 -11.37 -1.68
C LYS A 69 -5.22 -9.87 -1.84
N ARG A 70 -5.43 -9.41 -3.08
CA ARG A 70 -5.55 -7.97 -3.40
C ARG A 70 -6.68 -7.27 -2.64
N SER A 71 -7.82 -7.94 -2.47
CA SER A 71 -8.97 -7.38 -1.76
C SER A 71 -8.62 -7.07 -0.30
N LEU A 72 -7.91 -7.98 0.38
CA LEU A 72 -7.43 -7.77 1.75
C LEU A 72 -6.39 -6.65 1.83
N ALA A 73 -5.40 -6.67 0.91
CA ALA A 73 -4.38 -5.63 0.86
C ALA A 73 -4.99 -4.24 0.60
N LEU A 74 -5.91 -4.13 -0.36
CA LEU A 74 -6.61 -2.88 -0.64
C LEU A 74 -7.55 -2.47 0.49
N GLY A 75 -8.25 -3.40 1.15
CA GLY A 75 -9.08 -3.09 2.31
C GLY A 75 -8.26 -2.51 3.47
N PHE A 76 -7.13 -3.16 3.80
CA PHE A 76 -6.20 -2.67 4.81
C PHE A 76 -5.62 -1.29 4.44
N GLY A 77 -5.17 -1.14 3.20
CA GLY A 77 -4.62 0.11 2.70
C GLY A 77 -5.62 1.26 2.75
N LEU A 78 -6.89 0.98 2.42
CA LEU A 78 -7.96 1.97 2.42
C LEU A 78 -8.34 2.38 3.85
N ALA A 79 -8.42 1.42 4.77
CA ALA A 79 -8.65 1.70 6.19
C ALA A 79 -7.50 2.55 6.77
N THR A 80 -6.26 2.21 6.43
CA THR A 80 -5.07 2.96 6.85
C THR A 80 -5.08 4.37 6.26
N LEU A 81 -5.38 4.51 4.96
CA LEU A 81 -5.51 5.80 4.29
C LEU A 81 -6.56 6.66 4.99
N GLY A 82 -7.75 6.13 5.26
CA GLY A 82 -8.80 6.83 5.98
C GLY A 82 -8.37 7.25 7.39
N ALA A 83 -7.65 6.40 8.11
CA ALA A 83 -7.12 6.73 9.43
C ALA A 83 -6.08 7.86 9.39
N THR A 84 -5.21 7.91 8.36
CA THR A 84 -4.24 9.01 8.18
C THR A 84 -4.89 10.35 7.89
N MET A 85 -6.10 10.36 7.33
CA MET A 85 -6.85 11.60 7.06
C MET A 85 -7.34 12.28 8.33
N ILE A 86 -7.38 11.57 9.47
CA ILE A 86 -7.80 12.12 10.76
C ILE A 86 -6.55 12.56 11.54
N PRO A 87 -6.28 13.87 11.72
CA PRO A 87 -5.01 14.35 12.25
C PRO A 87 -4.66 13.80 13.64
N LEU A 88 -5.65 13.67 14.53
CA LEU A 88 -5.46 13.13 15.88
C LEU A 88 -5.13 11.64 15.87
N VAL A 89 -5.75 10.88 14.96
CA VAL A 89 -5.53 9.43 14.83
C VAL A 89 -4.21 9.16 14.14
N ASN A 90 -3.76 10.02 13.22
CA ASN A 90 -2.55 9.85 12.44
C ASN A 90 -1.29 9.59 13.30
N PHE A 91 -1.21 10.20 14.49
CA PHE A 91 -0.13 9.93 15.46
C PHE A 91 -0.05 8.46 15.90
N LEU A 92 -1.19 7.77 15.95
CA LEU A 92 -1.31 6.37 16.34
C LEU A 92 -1.42 5.43 15.12
N VAL A 93 -1.53 5.96 13.91
CA VAL A 93 -1.69 5.14 12.70
C VAL A 93 -0.48 4.25 12.49
N ILE A 94 0.75 4.75 12.68
CA ILE A 94 1.94 3.95 12.46
C ILE A 94 1.94 2.67 13.33
N PRO A 95 1.86 2.73 14.68
CA PRO A 95 1.84 1.52 15.49
C PRO A 95 0.60 0.65 15.25
N ALA A 96 -0.57 1.25 15.02
CA ALA A 96 -1.81 0.52 14.76
C ALA A 96 -1.77 -0.24 13.43
N ALA A 97 -1.26 0.39 12.37
CA ALA A 97 -1.13 -0.20 11.05
C ALA A 97 -0.08 -1.31 11.03
N VAL A 98 1.05 -1.16 11.75
CA VAL A 98 2.04 -2.25 11.88
C VAL A 98 1.45 -3.45 12.63
N ALA A 99 0.71 -3.22 13.71
CA ALA A 99 0.01 -4.28 14.44
C ALA A 99 -1.03 -4.98 13.55
N GLY A 100 -1.85 -4.20 12.83
CA GLY A 100 -2.85 -4.71 11.90
C GLY A 100 -2.24 -5.49 10.72
N ALA A 101 -1.15 -5.00 10.13
CA ALA A 101 -0.43 -5.69 9.06
C ALA A 101 0.18 -7.01 9.55
N THR A 102 0.66 -7.04 10.80
CA THR A 102 1.18 -8.27 11.41
C THR A 102 0.06 -9.28 11.66
N ALA A 103 -1.07 -8.85 12.21
CA ALA A 103 -2.24 -9.72 12.41
C ALA A 103 -2.77 -10.28 11.07
N LEU A 104 -2.94 -9.40 10.07
CA LEU A 104 -3.39 -9.80 8.73
C LEU A 104 -2.40 -10.76 8.07
N TYR A 105 -1.09 -10.55 8.27
CA TYR A 105 -0.07 -11.46 7.78
C TYR A 105 -0.20 -12.85 8.40
N LEU A 106 -0.33 -12.94 9.73
CA LEU A 106 -0.43 -14.21 10.45
C LEU A 106 -1.71 -14.99 10.10
N GLU A 107 -2.84 -14.31 9.92
CA GLU A 107 -4.13 -14.95 9.69
C GLU A 107 -4.40 -15.32 8.23
N ASN A 108 -3.88 -14.55 7.27
CA ASN A 108 -4.33 -14.63 5.88
C ASN A 108 -3.20 -14.73 4.82
N LEU A 109 -1.93 -14.51 5.20
CA LEU A 109 -0.81 -14.42 4.26
C LEU A 109 0.37 -15.35 4.58
N LYS A 110 0.39 -16.01 5.74
CA LYS A 110 1.50 -16.88 6.17
C LYS A 110 1.49 -18.27 5.52
N ASP A 111 0.38 -18.67 4.90
CA ASP A 111 0.19 -19.96 4.24
C ASP A 111 0.82 -20.03 2.84
#